data_AF-A0A965BQP2-F1
#
_entry.id   AF-A0A965BQP2-F1
#
_cell.length_a   1.000
_cell.length_b   1.000
_cell.length_c   1.000
_cell.angle_alpha   90.00
_cell.angle_beta   90.00
_cell.angle_gamma   90.00
#
_symmetry.space_group_name_H-M   'P 1'
#
loop_
_entity.id
_entity.type
_entity.pdbx_description
1 polymer ?
#
loop_
_entity_poly.entity_id
_entity_poly.type
_entity_poly.pdbx_seq_one_letter_code
_entity_poly.pdbx_strand_id
1 'polypeptide(L)'
;MQRLPELLDPQAMAGTLIIVHIANLPAFQGRTVYFGPDDLKNLNRSFPGNADGTVTERIAYTLSEEIMPQSDFLIDIHSGDGNESLRPSYTAYYAEAGGAEVVAQSRRLAIAFGLETIVEFAGSYSSIDDAIYTSAQSVSRGIPSIDVESGELGIIDEVFIDPITDGALNVLRELDMLAGEPALPANPLFISDRARIYSEYEGVWHQDDLVKTGDYVTEGTELGVITDYFGKELQTVVAPASGILLILFGTPPVNEGDNLVVIGKVAQ
;
A
#
# COMPACT_ATOMS: atom_id res chain seq x y z
N MET A 1 -2.21 -0.21 14.28
CA MET A 1 -0.98 -0.05 15.10
C MET A 1 -1.19 0.24 16.59
N GLN A 2 -2.35 0.69 17.09
CA GLN A 2 -2.55 0.91 18.54
C GLN A 2 -2.52 -0.39 19.37
N ARG A 3 -3.00 -1.51 18.82
CA ARG A 3 -2.99 -2.83 19.49
C ARG A 3 -1.59 -3.37 19.73
N LEU A 4 -0.67 -3.13 18.79
CA LEU A 4 0.63 -3.77 18.79
C LEU A 4 1.42 -3.49 20.09
N PRO A 5 1.56 -2.23 20.57
CA PRO A 5 2.18 -1.95 21.87
C PRO A 5 1.57 -2.71 23.06
N GLU A 6 0.27 -2.98 23.05
CA GLU A 6 -0.41 -3.69 24.15
C GLU A 6 -0.09 -5.19 24.18
N LEU A 7 0.36 -5.73 23.05
CA LEU A 7 0.75 -7.13 22.87
C LEU A 7 2.24 -7.38 23.13
N LEU A 8 3.01 -6.31 23.39
CA LEU A 8 4.46 -6.36 23.51
C LEU A 8 4.92 -6.03 24.93
N ASP A 9 5.90 -6.79 25.42
CA ASP A 9 6.68 -6.42 26.60
C ASP A 9 8.08 -5.98 26.14
N PRO A 10 8.40 -4.68 26.19
CA PRO A 10 9.72 -4.18 25.79
C PRO A 10 10.89 -4.81 26.55
N GLN A 11 10.68 -5.35 27.76
CA GLN A 11 11.74 -6.02 28.53
C GLN A 11 12.01 -7.45 28.05
N ALA A 12 11.04 -8.05 27.35
CA ALA A 12 11.14 -9.40 26.80
C ALA A 12 11.57 -9.42 25.32
N MET A 13 11.56 -8.26 24.65
CA MET A 13 11.94 -8.11 23.26
C MET A 13 13.46 -7.96 23.08
N ALA A 14 13.96 -8.42 21.92
CA ALA A 14 15.27 -8.02 21.42
C ALA A 14 15.12 -6.92 20.36
N GLY A 15 16.08 -5.99 20.30
CA GLY A 15 16.09 -4.89 19.33
C GLY A 15 15.19 -3.70 19.72
N THR A 16 14.78 -2.92 18.72
CA THR A 16 14.01 -1.69 18.88
C THR A 16 12.86 -1.66 17.89
N LEU A 17 11.66 -1.31 18.36
CA LEU A 17 10.49 -1.06 17.51
C LEU A 17 10.14 0.43 17.55
N ILE A 18 10.24 1.10 16.41
CA ILE A 18 9.81 2.50 16.23
C ILE A 18 8.42 2.49 15.58
N ILE A 19 7.44 3.13 16.22
CA ILE A 19 6.07 3.22 15.70
C ILE A 19 5.72 4.67 15.43
N VAL A 20 5.52 4.99 14.15
CA VAL A 20 4.85 6.22 13.71
C VAL A 20 3.39 5.87 13.46
N HIS A 21 2.51 6.20 14.41
CA HIS A 21 1.10 5.80 14.32
C HIS A 21 0.36 6.41 13.12
N ILE A 22 0.55 7.71 12.88
CA ILE A 22 -0.07 8.45 11.79
C ILE A 22 1.00 9.37 11.21
N ALA A 23 1.47 9.06 10.01
CA ALA A 23 2.55 9.82 9.36
C ALA A 23 2.11 11.25 9.00
N ASN A 24 0.91 11.41 8.43
CA ASN A 24 0.33 12.70 8.07
C ASN A 24 -0.87 13.05 8.98
N LEU A 25 -0.58 13.48 10.21
CA LEU A 25 -1.62 13.84 11.17
C LEU A 25 -2.53 14.99 10.70
N PRO A 26 -2.03 16.05 10.02
CA PRO A 26 -2.90 17.06 9.42
C PRO A 26 -3.92 16.50 8.44
N ALA A 27 -3.52 15.63 7.50
CA ALA A 27 -4.44 15.02 6.54
C ALA A 27 -5.47 14.12 7.23
N PHE A 28 -5.04 13.32 8.21
CA PHE A 28 -5.93 12.49 9.02
C PHE A 28 -7.01 13.31 9.75
N GLN A 29 -6.61 14.38 10.44
CA GLN A 29 -7.55 15.25 11.18
C GLN A 29 -8.47 16.04 10.23
N GLY A 30 -7.93 16.48 9.10
CA GLY A 30 -8.65 17.18 8.05
C GLY A 30 -9.61 16.30 7.25
N ARG A 31 -9.48 14.97 7.35
CA ARG A 31 -10.20 13.98 6.52
C ARG A 31 -9.97 14.22 5.03
N THR A 32 -8.75 14.60 4.67
CA THR A 32 -8.36 14.80 3.28
C THR A 32 -7.72 13.53 2.75
N VAL A 33 -8.35 12.94 1.74
CA VAL A 33 -7.83 11.78 1.03
C VAL A 33 -6.68 12.23 0.12
N TYR A 34 -5.60 11.45 0.07
CA TYR A 34 -4.35 11.70 -0.68
C TYR A 34 -3.51 12.91 -0.24
N PHE A 35 -4.12 14.04 0.12
CA PHE A 35 -3.44 15.34 0.16
C PHE A 35 -3.40 15.98 1.55
N GLY A 36 -2.33 16.72 1.84
CA GLY A 36 -2.28 17.64 2.96
C GLY A 36 -3.32 18.76 2.81
N PRO A 37 -4.05 19.13 3.88
CA PRO A 37 -5.19 20.05 3.79
C PRO A 37 -4.79 21.48 3.41
N ASP A 38 -3.56 21.89 3.74
CA ASP A 38 -3.09 23.26 3.53
C ASP A 38 -2.22 23.43 2.28
N ASP A 39 -1.51 22.37 1.86
CA ASP A 39 -0.53 22.44 0.78
C ASP A 39 -0.86 21.58 -0.44
N LEU A 40 -1.95 20.80 -0.38
CA LEU A 40 -2.42 19.92 -1.45
C LEU A 40 -1.36 18.94 -1.98
N LYS A 41 -0.37 18.59 -1.15
CA LYS A 41 0.67 17.62 -1.50
C LYS A 41 0.34 16.23 -0.96
N ASN A 42 0.62 15.21 -1.76
CA ASN A 42 0.55 13.84 -1.30
C ASN A 42 1.86 13.47 -0.59
N LEU A 43 1.78 13.04 0.66
CA LEU A 43 2.96 12.66 1.45
C LEU A 43 3.77 11.57 0.74
N ASN A 44 3.09 10.55 0.22
CA ASN A 44 3.71 9.43 -0.50
C ASN A 44 4.12 9.80 -1.95
N ARG A 45 4.25 11.10 -2.25
CA ARG A 45 4.89 11.67 -3.44
C ARG A 45 5.85 12.82 -3.10
N SER A 46 6.12 13.03 -1.80
CA SER A 46 6.85 14.19 -1.29
C SER A 46 8.21 13.83 -0.70
N PHE A 47 8.64 12.57 -0.77
CA PHE A 47 9.96 12.15 -0.30
C PHE A 47 11.07 12.56 -1.29
N PRO A 48 12.32 12.82 -0.82
CA PRO A 48 12.79 12.76 0.57
C PRO A 48 12.34 13.95 1.44
N GLY A 49 11.59 14.90 0.88
CA GLY A 49 11.08 16.07 1.60
C GLY A 49 12.02 17.27 1.58
N ASN A 50 11.60 18.32 2.28
CA ASN A 50 12.35 19.57 2.41
C ASN A 50 12.11 20.18 3.80
N ALA A 51 13.18 20.37 4.58
CA ALA A 51 13.13 20.93 5.93
C ALA A 51 12.56 22.37 5.99
N ASP A 52 12.76 23.13 4.91
CA ASP A 52 12.27 24.50 4.74
C ASP A 52 11.01 24.56 3.85
N GLY A 53 10.44 23.41 3.50
CA GLY A 53 9.29 23.27 2.60
C GLY A 53 7.93 23.45 3.28
N THR A 54 6.88 23.02 2.59
CA THR A 54 5.51 22.97 3.12
C THR A 54 5.39 21.96 4.26
N VAL A 55 4.23 21.92 4.93
CA VAL A 55 4.01 21.00 6.06
C VAL A 55 4.21 19.53 5.64
N THR A 56 3.70 19.13 4.48
CA THR A 56 3.85 17.76 3.96
C THR A 56 5.31 17.44 3.61
N GLU A 57 6.04 18.38 3.01
CA GLU A 57 7.47 18.21 2.70
C GLU A 57 8.32 18.11 3.95
N ARG A 58 7.98 18.87 5.00
CA ARG A 58 8.68 18.80 6.29
C ARG A 58 8.42 17.48 7.01
N ILE A 59 7.19 16.95 6.92
CA ILE A 59 6.88 15.61 7.42
C ILE A 59 7.72 14.57 6.68
N ALA A 60 7.73 14.60 5.34
CA ALA A 60 8.55 13.69 4.53
C ALA A 60 10.04 13.78 4.90
N TYR A 61 10.55 15.00 5.10
CA TYR A 61 11.93 15.25 5.52
C TYR A 61 12.25 14.59 6.86
N THR A 62 11.41 14.82 7.89
CA THR A 62 11.60 14.20 9.21
C THR A 62 11.56 12.67 9.12
N LEU A 63 10.62 12.10 8.37
CA LEU A 63 10.55 10.65 8.18
C LEU A 63 11.80 10.11 7.47
N SER A 64 12.26 10.78 6.42
CA SER A 64 13.40 10.36 5.58
C SER A 64 14.76 10.52 6.26
N GLU A 65 14.99 11.66 6.94
CA GLU A 65 16.30 12.04 7.45
C GLU A 65 16.49 11.76 8.95
N GLU A 66 15.41 11.72 9.74
CA GLU A 66 15.51 11.55 11.20
C GLU A 66 15.05 10.18 11.67
N ILE A 67 13.98 9.63 11.07
CA ILE A 67 13.37 8.35 11.51
C ILE A 67 13.93 7.16 10.75
N MET A 68 13.85 7.16 9.42
CA MET A 68 14.25 6.04 8.57
C MET A 68 15.70 5.58 8.81
N PRO A 69 16.71 6.46 8.99
CA PRO A 69 18.09 6.03 9.21
C PRO A 69 18.34 5.33 10.56
N GLN A 70 17.37 5.31 11.47
CA GLN A 70 17.44 4.61 12.76
C GLN A 70 17.01 3.13 12.64
N SER A 71 16.59 2.69 11.45
CA SER A 71 15.96 1.38 11.24
C SER A 71 16.79 0.48 10.34
N ASP A 72 16.86 -0.81 10.70
CA ASP A 72 17.42 -1.86 9.83
C ASP A 72 16.39 -2.36 8.80
N PHE A 73 15.09 -2.18 9.09
CA PHE A 73 13.96 -2.61 8.27
C PHE A 73 12.80 -1.63 8.40
N LEU A 74 11.97 -1.50 7.37
CA LEU A 74 10.80 -0.61 7.36
C LEU A 74 9.53 -1.33 6.89
N ILE A 75 8.41 -1.09 7.57
CA ILE A 75 7.07 -1.53 7.16
C ILE A 75 6.21 -0.28 7.03
N ASP A 76 5.75 0.02 5.81
CA ASP A 76 4.81 1.11 5.56
C ASP A 76 3.40 0.53 5.39
N ILE A 77 2.44 1.03 6.16
CA ILE A 77 1.09 0.44 6.24
C ILE A 77 0.10 1.40 5.61
N HIS A 78 -0.52 0.94 4.54
CA HIS A 78 -1.49 1.62 3.71
C HIS A 78 -2.87 0.95 3.81
N SER A 79 -3.86 1.68 3.30
CA SER A 79 -5.24 1.22 3.16
C SER A 79 -5.82 1.84 1.90
N GLY A 80 -7.06 1.50 1.54
CA GLY A 80 -7.73 2.02 0.35
C GLY A 80 -8.16 3.49 0.47
N ASP A 81 -7.21 4.39 0.73
CA ASP A 81 -7.19 5.87 0.80
C ASP A 81 -8.44 6.55 1.41
N GLY A 82 -9.60 6.34 0.81
CA GLY A 82 -10.94 6.69 1.28
C GLY A 82 -12.01 6.38 0.24
N ASN A 83 -11.58 6.19 -1.00
CA ASN A 83 -12.37 5.89 -2.19
C ASN A 83 -12.04 4.54 -2.81
N GLU A 84 -11.05 3.82 -2.28
CA GLU A 84 -10.57 2.56 -2.84
C GLU A 84 -10.97 1.39 -1.94
N SER A 85 -11.23 0.24 -2.54
CA SER A 85 -11.27 -1.06 -1.89
C SER A 85 -10.08 -1.88 -2.37
N LEU A 86 -9.44 -2.58 -1.43
CA LEU A 86 -8.26 -3.41 -1.68
C LEU A 86 -8.62 -4.90 -1.56
N ARG A 87 -7.96 -5.77 -2.32
CA ARG A 87 -7.98 -7.23 -2.06
C ARG A 87 -7.47 -7.40 -0.63
N PRO A 88 -8.25 -8.06 0.25
CA PRO A 88 -8.52 -7.50 1.57
C PRO A 88 -7.26 -7.17 2.36
N SER A 89 -6.22 -8.00 2.24
CA SER A 89 -4.87 -7.61 2.59
C SER A 89 -3.84 -8.24 1.66
N TYR A 90 -2.81 -7.49 1.28
CA TYR A 90 -1.60 -8.02 0.64
C TYR A 90 -0.35 -7.27 1.08
N THR A 91 0.82 -7.91 0.97
CA THR A 91 2.10 -7.21 1.08
C THR A 91 2.64 -6.88 -0.30
N ALA A 92 3.48 -5.86 -0.38
CA ALA A 92 4.23 -5.54 -1.58
C ALA A 92 5.67 -5.19 -1.26
N TYR A 93 6.56 -5.39 -2.25
CA TYR A 93 7.95 -4.98 -2.13
C TYR A 93 8.56 -4.65 -3.50
N TYR A 94 9.58 -3.79 -3.53
CA TYR A 94 10.33 -3.51 -4.75
C TYR A 94 11.25 -4.69 -5.10
N ALA A 95 11.01 -5.34 -6.23
CA ALA A 95 11.80 -6.49 -6.69
C ALA A 95 13.08 -6.09 -7.46
N GLU A 96 13.25 -4.80 -7.75
CA GLU A 96 14.30 -4.29 -8.65
C GLU A 96 15.06 -3.07 -8.09
N ALA A 97 14.83 -2.69 -6.82
CA ALA A 97 15.43 -1.50 -6.20
C ALA A 97 16.32 -1.86 -4.98
N GLY A 98 17.36 -1.06 -4.73
CA GLY A 98 18.25 -1.21 -3.57
C GLY A 98 19.34 -2.29 -3.69
N GLY A 99 19.31 -3.12 -4.75
CA GLY A 99 20.28 -4.19 -5.00
C GLY A 99 19.85 -5.54 -4.42
N ALA A 100 20.57 -6.60 -4.80
CA ALA A 100 20.13 -7.98 -4.60
C ALA A 100 19.87 -8.36 -3.13
N GLU A 101 20.67 -7.86 -2.19
CA GLU A 101 20.48 -8.13 -0.77
C GLU A 101 19.23 -7.44 -0.22
N VAL A 102 19.02 -6.16 -0.57
CA VAL A 102 17.84 -5.40 -0.14
C VAL A 102 16.57 -6.07 -0.67
N VAL A 103 16.56 -6.45 -1.94
CA VAL A 103 15.44 -7.20 -2.55
C VAL A 103 15.20 -8.53 -1.83
N ALA A 104 16.26 -9.29 -1.53
CA ALA A 104 16.13 -10.58 -0.86
C ALA A 104 15.56 -10.43 0.56
N GLN A 105 16.00 -9.43 1.33
CA GLN A 105 15.49 -9.15 2.66
C GLN A 105 14.06 -8.58 2.63
N SER A 106 13.74 -7.68 1.70
CA SER A 106 12.37 -7.18 1.48
C SER A 106 11.40 -8.32 1.15
N ARG A 107 11.81 -9.24 0.27
CA ARG A 107 11.05 -10.45 -0.05
C ARG A 107 10.86 -11.35 1.17
N ARG A 108 11.91 -11.52 1.98
CA ARG A 108 11.86 -12.28 3.24
C ARG A 108 10.82 -11.69 4.19
N LEU A 109 10.83 -10.36 4.39
CA LEU A 109 9.84 -9.66 5.21
C LEU A 109 8.42 -9.83 4.66
N ALA A 110 8.24 -9.67 3.34
CA ALA A 110 6.92 -9.76 2.71
C ALA A 110 6.28 -11.14 2.91
N ILE A 111 7.10 -12.21 2.85
CA ILE A 111 6.69 -13.58 3.16
C ILE A 111 6.40 -13.72 4.66
N ALA A 112 7.32 -13.27 5.50
CA ALA A 112 7.20 -13.39 6.94
C ALA A 112 5.98 -12.70 7.52
N PHE A 113 5.56 -11.57 6.92
CA PHE A 113 4.33 -10.88 7.30
C PHE A 113 3.08 -11.79 7.17
N GLY A 114 3.11 -12.82 6.31
CA GLY A 114 2.16 -13.92 6.38
C GLY A 114 0.82 -13.70 5.68
N LEU A 115 0.73 -12.78 4.72
CA LEU A 115 -0.48 -12.60 3.90
C LEU A 115 -0.50 -13.57 2.72
N GLU A 116 -1.72 -13.92 2.27
CA GLU A 116 -1.92 -14.88 1.17
C GLU A 116 -1.49 -14.34 -0.21
N THR A 117 -1.32 -13.02 -0.34
CA THR A 117 -0.96 -12.37 -1.60
C THR A 117 0.24 -11.45 -1.38
N ILE A 118 1.23 -11.55 -2.27
CA ILE A 118 2.45 -10.77 -2.27
C ILE A 118 2.62 -10.16 -3.67
N VAL A 119 2.75 -8.84 -3.73
CA VAL A 119 2.85 -8.08 -4.98
C VAL A 119 4.28 -7.58 -5.18
N GLU A 120 4.83 -7.82 -6.36
CA GLU A 120 6.18 -7.36 -6.70
C GLU A 120 6.09 -6.02 -7.44
N PHE A 121 6.67 -4.98 -6.86
CA PHE A 121 6.78 -3.69 -7.49
C PHE A 121 7.99 -3.68 -8.43
N ALA A 122 7.72 -3.41 -9.70
CA ALA A 122 8.75 -3.08 -10.66
C ALA A 122 9.21 -1.63 -10.45
N GLY A 123 10.45 -1.35 -10.83
CA GLY A 123 11.04 -0.02 -10.72
C GLY A 123 12.40 -0.06 -10.05
N SER A 124 13.38 0.52 -10.74
CA SER A 124 14.70 0.82 -10.21
C SER A 124 14.87 2.32 -10.06
N TYR A 125 15.38 2.77 -8.92
CA TYR A 125 15.67 4.20 -8.69
C TYR A 125 17.16 4.45 -8.89
N SER A 126 17.48 5.39 -9.78
CA SER A 126 18.87 5.80 -10.08
C SER A 126 19.48 6.67 -8.99
N SER A 127 18.65 7.37 -8.22
CA SER A 127 19.06 8.22 -7.11
C SER A 127 18.00 8.25 -6.02
N ILE A 128 18.39 8.71 -4.84
CA ILE A 128 17.48 8.96 -3.71
C ILE A 128 16.45 10.03 -4.11
N ASP A 129 16.82 11.03 -4.91
CA ASP A 129 15.90 12.11 -5.28
C ASP A 129 14.77 11.64 -6.23
N ASP A 130 15.00 10.55 -6.97
CA ASP A 130 13.98 9.93 -7.84
C ASP A 130 12.96 9.08 -7.06
N ALA A 131 13.29 8.72 -5.81
CA ALA A 131 12.51 7.82 -4.96
C ALA A 131 11.48 8.61 -4.12
N ILE A 132 10.38 9.00 -4.73
CA ILE A 132 9.38 9.91 -4.12
C ILE A 132 8.37 9.23 -3.17
N TYR A 133 8.44 7.91 -3.03
CA TYR A 133 7.59 7.09 -2.15
C TYR A 133 8.35 6.67 -0.88
N THR A 134 7.65 6.41 0.23
CA THR A 134 8.29 6.02 1.51
C THR A 134 9.15 4.76 1.36
N SER A 135 8.58 3.68 0.82
CA SER A 135 9.28 2.40 0.65
C SER A 135 10.38 2.48 -0.41
N ALA A 136 10.17 3.27 -1.48
CA ALA A 136 11.19 3.58 -2.47
C ALA A 136 12.41 4.30 -1.86
N GLN A 137 12.19 5.28 -0.98
CA GLN A 137 13.27 5.94 -0.23
C GLN A 137 14.07 4.94 0.58
N SER A 138 13.36 4.08 1.32
CA SER A 138 13.95 3.09 2.22
C SER A 138 14.88 2.14 1.45
N VAL A 139 14.40 1.52 0.37
CA VAL A 139 15.23 0.61 -0.42
C VAL A 139 16.37 1.33 -1.13
N SER A 140 16.18 2.58 -1.56
CA SER A 140 17.23 3.39 -2.19
C SER A 140 18.35 3.77 -1.21
N ARG A 141 18.07 3.73 0.10
CA ARG A 141 19.05 3.90 1.20
C ARG A 141 19.66 2.58 1.67
N GLY A 142 19.30 1.46 1.06
CA GLY A 142 19.78 0.14 1.46
C GLY A 142 19.01 -0.49 2.63
N ILE A 143 17.88 0.08 3.01
CA ILE A 143 17.03 -0.43 4.10
C ILE A 143 15.91 -1.28 3.45
N PRO A 144 15.86 -2.59 3.70
CA PRO A 144 14.79 -3.44 3.17
C PRO A 144 13.44 -3.02 3.76
N SER A 145 12.46 -2.87 2.87
CA SER A 145 11.11 -2.47 3.25
C SER A 145 10.03 -3.26 2.53
N ILE A 146 8.83 -3.23 3.13
CA ILE A 146 7.59 -3.72 2.53
C ILE A 146 6.49 -2.69 2.70
N ASP A 147 5.55 -2.70 1.76
CA ASP A 147 4.26 -2.03 1.90
C ASP A 147 3.21 -3.08 2.32
N VAL A 148 2.29 -2.68 3.19
CA VAL A 148 1.14 -3.49 3.60
C VAL A 148 -0.10 -2.75 3.16
N GLU A 149 -0.92 -3.40 2.35
CA GLU A 149 -2.11 -2.82 1.75
C GLU A 149 -3.33 -3.55 2.32
N SER A 150 -4.10 -2.91 3.20
CA SER A 150 -5.24 -3.56 3.86
C SER A 150 -6.34 -2.57 4.23
N GLY A 151 -7.56 -2.87 3.80
CA GLY A 151 -8.75 -2.06 4.09
C GLY A 151 -9.38 -1.38 2.88
N GLU A 152 -10.47 -0.67 3.15
CA GLU A 152 -11.28 -0.03 2.13
C GLU A 152 -12.04 1.17 2.69
N LEU A 153 -12.32 2.15 1.84
CA LEU A 153 -13.38 3.18 2.03
C LEU A 153 -13.38 3.91 3.39
N GLY A 154 -12.22 4.00 4.04
CA GLY A 154 -12.08 4.61 5.36
C GLY A 154 -12.85 3.91 6.49
N ILE A 155 -13.19 2.62 6.35
CA ILE A 155 -13.91 1.87 7.38
C ILE A 155 -12.96 1.20 8.38
N ILE A 156 -13.50 0.88 9.56
CA ILE A 156 -12.79 0.16 10.62
C ILE A 156 -13.42 -1.22 10.73
N ASP A 157 -12.71 -2.24 10.24
CA ASP A 157 -13.15 -3.64 10.30
C ASP A 157 -11.99 -4.56 10.67
N GLU A 158 -12.28 -5.55 11.51
CA GLU A 158 -11.32 -6.53 12.00
C GLU A 158 -10.74 -7.40 10.88
N VAL A 159 -11.50 -7.61 9.81
CA VAL A 159 -11.02 -8.34 8.62
C VAL A 159 -9.77 -7.69 8.01
N PHE A 160 -9.55 -6.39 8.24
CA PHE A 160 -8.38 -5.65 7.74
C PHE A 160 -7.34 -5.38 8.84
N ILE A 161 -7.78 -5.22 10.09
CA ILE A 161 -6.92 -4.86 11.23
C ILE A 161 -6.17 -6.08 11.78
N ASP A 162 -6.82 -7.23 11.86
CA ASP A 162 -6.22 -8.45 12.41
C ASP A 162 -5.01 -8.90 11.55
N PRO A 163 -5.10 -8.96 10.21
CA PRO A 163 -3.95 -9.33 9.38
C PRO A 163 -2.75 -8.38 9.53
N ILE A 164 -2.98 -7.08 9.72
CA ILE A 164 -1.90 -6.11 9.98
C ILE A 164 -1.22 -6.43 11.31
N THR A 165 -2.00 -6.69 12.36
CA THR A 165 -1.48 -6.91 13.71
C THR A 165 -0.70 -8.23 13.79
N ASP A 166 -1.27 -9.30 13.24
CA ASP A 166 -0.65 -10.62 13.19
C ASP A 166 0.62 -10.62 12.33
N GLY A 167 0.57 -9.93 11.18
CA GLY A 167 1.73 -9.83 10.29
C GLY A 167 2.88 -9.04 10.89
N ALA A 168 2.60 -7.96 11.63
CA ALA A 168 3.63 -7.23 12.36
C ALA A 168 4.29 -8.12 13.44
N LEU A 169 3.51 -8.90 14.19
CA LEU A 169 4.04 -9.86 15.16
C LEU A 169 4.87 -10.96 14.49
N ASN A 170 4.45 -11.44 13.32
CA ASN A 170 5.21 -12.42 12.56
C ASN A 170 6.55 -11.88 12.08
N VAL A 171 6.61 -10.64 11.58
CA VAL A 171 7.88 -10.00 11.21
C VAL A 171 8.80 -9.86 12.42
N LEU A 172 8.27 -9.48 13.58
CA LEU A 172 9.07 -9.42 14.81
C LEU A 172 9.64 -10.79 15.21
N ARG A 173 8.92 -11.89 14.96
CA ARG A 173 9.44 -13.26 15.16
C ARG A 173 10.51 -13.62 14.13
N GLU A 174 10.28 -13.32 12.86
CA GLU A 174 11.24 -13.56 11.78
C GLU A 174 12.59 -12.85 12.00
N LEU A 175 12.55 -11.68 12.63
CA LEU A 175 13.72 -10.88 12.97
C LEU A 175 14.32 -11.23 14.34
N ASP A 176 13.89 -12.34 14.96
CA ASP A 176 14.30 -12.78 16.30
C ASP A 176 14.07 -11.73 17.41
N MET A 177 13.19 -10.75 17.19
CA MET A 177 12.81 -9.75 18.19
C MET A 177 11.80 -10.30 19.20
N LEU A 178 11.03 -11.31 18.79
CA LEU A 178 10.10 -12.07 19.63
C LEU A 178 10.36 -13.56 19.51
N ALA A 179 10.09 -14.31 20.58
CA ALA A 179 10.19 -15.77 20.54
C ALA A 179 9.10 -16.42 19.68
N GLY A 180 9.45 -17.55 19.07
CA GLY A 180 8.57 -18.37 18.24
C GLY A 180 8.76 -18.10 16.75
N GLU A 181 8.02 -18.84 15.93
CA GLU A 181 8.10 -18.75 14.47
C GLU A 181 6.92 -17.95 13.91
N PRO A 182 7.08 -17.25 12.77
CA PRO A 182 5.97 -16.62 12.09
C PRO A 182 4.93 -17.66 11.61
N ALA A 183 3.65 -17.32 11.73
CA ALA A 183 2.57 -18.14 11.19
C ALA A 183 2.37 -17.80 9.69
N LEU A 184 2.83 -18.70 8.81
CA LEU A 184 2.86 -18.46 7.37
C LEU A 184 1.73 -19.20 6.62
N PRO A 185 1.18 -18.61 5.54
CA PRO A 185 0.29 -19.32 4.64
C PRO A 185 1.09 -20.40 3.87
N ALA A 186 0.43 -21.52 3.57
CA ALA A 186 1.10 -22.65 2.94
C ALA A 186 1.62 -22.34 1.52
N ASN A 187 0.86 -21.56 0.75
CA ASN A 187 1.18 -21.21 -0.64
C ASN A 187 0.74 -19.76 -0.92
N PRO A 188 1.55 -18.74 -0.54
CA PRO A 188 1.23 -17.36 -0.89
C PRO A 188 1.30 -17.16 -2.42
N LEU A 189 0.35 -16.39 -2.96
CA LEU A 189 0.33 -16.01 -4.36
C LEU A 189 1.25 -14.83 -4.61
N PHE A 190 2.22 -14.99 -5.51
CA PHE A 190 3.06 -13.91 -6.01
C PHE A 190 2.46 -13.29 -7.27
N ILE A 191 2.36 -11.96 -7.30
CA ILE A 191 1.86 -11.18 -8.44
C ILE A 191 2.95 -10.23 -8.90
N SER A 192 3.58 -10.57 -10.02
CA SER A 192 4.68 -9.79 -10.60
C SER A 192 4.26 -8.84 -11.72
N ASP A 193 3.07 -9.01 -12.30
CA ASP A 193 2.54 -8.17 -13.37
C ASP A 193 1.13 -7.67 -13.00
N ARG A 194 0.87 -6.40 -13.28
CA ARG A 194 -0.39 -5.72 -12.98
C ARG A 194 -0.89 -4.94 -14.17
N ALA A 195 -2.17 -5.10 -14.51
CA ALA A 195 -2.87 -4.18 -15.38
C ALA A 195 -3.53 -3.08 -14.56
N ARG A 196 -3.57 -1.86 -15.10
CA ARG A 196 -4.24 -0.71 -14.50
C ARG A 196 -5.23 -0.14 -15.49
N ILE A 197 -6.36 0.33 -14.99
CA ILE A 197 -7.36 1.02 -15.78
C ILE A 197 -7.51 2.42 -15.23
N TYR A 198 -7.23 3.40 -16.07
CA TYR A 198 -7.38 4.81 -15.74
C TYR A 198 -8.67 5.34 -16.35
N SER A 199 -9.34 6.24 -15.64
CA SER A 199 -10.49 6.94 -16.19
C SER A 199 -10.08 7.87 -17.32
N GLU A 200 -10.81 7.84 -18.44
CA GLU A 200 -10.66 8.80 -19.53
C GLU A 200 -11.57 10.03 -19.36
N TYR A 201 -12.40 10.05 -18.33
CA TYR A 201 -13.44 11.06 -18.11
C TYR A 201 -13.52 11.51 -16.65
N GLU A 202 -13.97 12.75 -16.45
CA GLU A 202 -14.61 13.14 -15.20
C GLU A 202 -16.09 12.72 -15.19
N GLY A 203 -16.61 12.31 -14.04
CA GLY A 203 -18.01 11.89 -13.96
C GLY A 203 -18.37 11.12 -12.71
N VAL A 204 -19.31 10.19 -12.87
CA VAL A 204 -19.83 9.32 -11.81
C VAL A 204 -19.50 7.86 -12.16
N TRP A 205 -18.65 7.25 -11.35
CA TRP A 205 -18.34 5.83 -11.36
C TRP A 205 -19.47 5.01 -10.73
N HIS A 206 -19.96 4.03 -11.48
CA HIS A 206 -20.92 3.03 -11.03
C HIS A 206 -20.25 1.67 -11.17
N GLN A 207 -19.69 1.19 -10.06
CA GLN A 207 -19.16 -0.17 -9.97
C GLN A 207 -20.28 -1.19 -10.26
N ASP A 208 -19.95 -2.30 -10.93
CA ASP A 208 -20.86 -3.45 -11.01
C ASP A 208 -21.01 -4.10 -9.63
N ASP A 209 -22.25 -4.24 -9.15
CA ASP A 209 -22.59 -4.80 -7.83
C ASP A 209 -22.07 -6.24 -7.61
N LEU A 210 -21.81 -6.98 -8.69
CA LEU A 210 -21.32 -8.36 -8.65
C LEU A 210 -19.79 -8.44 -8.60
N VAL A 211 -19.09 -7.33 -8.80
CA VAL A 211 -17.63 -7.27 -8.89
C VAL A 211 -17.06 -6.76 -7.57
N LYS A 212 -16.14 -7.51 -6.98
CA LYS A 212 -15.46 -7.14 -5.73
C LYS A 212 -13.97 -7.35 -5.83
N THR A 213 -13.22 -6.56 -5.06
CA THR A 213 -11.80 -6.82 -4.84
C THR A 213 -11.62 -8.21 -4.25
N GLY A 214 -10.61 -8.91 -4.74
CA GLY A 214 -10.38 -10.32 -4.44
C GLY A 214 -11.00 -11.30 -5.44
N ASP A 215 -11.94 -10.88 -6.29
CA ASP A 215 -12.50 -11.74 -7.33
C ASP A 215 -11.48 -12.05 -8.42
N TYR A 216 -11.65 -13.23 -9.02
CA TYR A 216 -10.98 -13.59 -10.27
C TYR A 216 -11.85 -13.14 -11.44
N VAL A 217 -11.26 -12.35 -12.34
CA VAL A 217 -11.92 -11.84 -13.54
C VAL A 217 -11.22 -12.36 -14.79
N THR A 218 -11.99 -12.48 -15.87
CA THR A 218 -11.47 -12.77 -17.20
C THR A 218 -11.31 -11.48 -18.00
N GLU A 219 -10.42 -11.49 -18.98
CA GLU A 219 -10.33 -10.40 -19.95
C GLU A 219 -11.69 -10.15 -20.61
N GLY A 220 -12.11 -8.88 -20.66
CA GLY A 220 -13.41 -8.45 -21.16
C GLY A 220 -14.55 -8.48 -20.14
N THR A 221 -14.33 -8.94 -18.90
CA THR A 221 -15.33 -8.80 -17.82
C THR A 221 -15.63 -7.32 -17.58
N GLU A 222 -16.91 -6.95 -17.61
CA GLU A 222 -17.38 -5.61 -17.23
C GLU A 222 -17.19 -5.38 -15.73
N LEU A 223 -16.64 -4.23 -15.37
CA LEU A 223 -16.31 -3.87 -13.98
C LEU A 223 -17.18 -2.72 -13.47
N GLY A 224 -17.81 -1.99 -14.37
CA GLY A 224 -18.66 -0.84 -14.09
C GLY A 224 -18.68 0.15 -15.24
N VAL A 225 -19.37 1.26 -15.03
CA VAL A 225 -19.55 2.32 -16.02
C VAL A 225 -19.26 3.69 -15.44
N ILE A 226 -18.84 4.62 -16.29
CA ILE A 226 -18.73 6.04 -15.96
C ILE A 226 -19.85 6.78 -16.69
N THR A 227 -20.61 7.60 -15.97
CA THR A 227 -21.62 8.48 -16.55
C THR A 227 -21.22 9.95 -16.41
N ASP A 228 -21.76 10.80 -17.27
CA ASP A 228 -21.80 12.24 -16.99
C ASP A 228 -22.76 12.55 -15.83
N TYR A 229 -22.83 13.82 -15.43
CA TYR A 229 -23.69 14.28 -14.34
C TYR A 229 -25.19 14.25 -14.66
N PHE A 230 -25.58 13.91 -15.90
CA PHE A 230 -26.96 13.76 -16.36
C PHE A 230 -27.37 12.30 -16.57
N GLY A 231 -26.47 11.35 -16.27
CA GLY A 231 -26.70 9.91 -16.39
C GLY A 231 -26.47 9.35 -17.79
N LYS A 232 -25.86 10.09 -18.70
CA LYS A 232 -25.42 9.55 -19.99
C LYS A 232 -24.12 8.77 -19.78
N GLU A 233 -24.08 7.52 -20.20
CA GLU A 233 -22.87 6.71 -20.19
C GLU A 233 -21.78 7.31 -21.09
N LEU A 234 -20.59 7.44 -20.52
CA LEU A 234 -19.38 7.92 -21.18
C LEU A 234 -18.43 6.77 -21.51
N GLN A 235 -18.30 5.80 -20.61
CA GLN A 235 -17.35 4.69 -20.73
C GLN A 235 -17.88 3.45 -20.00
N THR A 236 -17.87 2.30 -20.68
CA THR A 236 -17.91 0.99 -20.03
C THR A 236 -16.47 0.57 -19.68
N VAL A 237 -16.20 0.26 -18.41
CA VAL A 237 -14.89 -0.16 -17.94
C VAL A 237 -14.83 -1.68 -17.91
N VAL A 238 -13.91 -2.27 -18.68
CA VAL A 238 -13.73 -3.72 -18.80
C VAL A 238 -12.33 -4.15 -18.39
N ALA A 239 -12.20 -5.36 -17.86
CA ALA A 239 -10.91 -5.94 -17.48
C ALA A 239 -10.00 -6.14 -18.72
N PRO A 240 -8.83 -5.49 -18.79
CA PRO A 240 -7.92 -5.62 -19.94
C PRO A 240 -7.07 -6.90 -19.92
N ALA A 241 -7.15 -7.68 -18.84
CA ALA A 241 -6.45 -8.94 -18.69
C ALA A 241 -7.19 -9.82 -17.67
N SER A 242 -7.00 -11.14 -17.78
CA SER A 242 -7.47 -12.07 -16.76
C SER A 242 -6.57 -12.04 -15.52
N GLY A 243 -7.15 -12.16 -14.34
CA GLY A 243 -6.39 -12.10 -13.10
C GLY A 243 -7.27 -11.86 -11.89
N ILE A 244 -6.68 -11.28 -10.86
CA ILE A 244 -7.33 -11.00 -9.59
C ILE A 244 -7.49 -9.48 -9.44
N LEU A 245 -8.68 -9.03 -9.05
CA LEU A 245 -8.91 -7.63 -8.71
C LEU A 245 -8.20 -7.28 -7.40
N LEU A 246 -7.19 -6.41 -7.47
CA LEU A 246 -6.39 -5.95 -6.34
C LEU A 246 -6.89 -4.64 -5.76
N ILE A 247 -7.28 -3.70 -6.60
CA ILE A 247 -7.79 -2.38 -6.21
C ILE A 247 -8.98 -2.04 -7.08
N LEU A 248 -10.02 -1.46 -6.48
CA LEU A 248 -11.21 -0.98 -7.16
C LEU A 248 -11.72 0.30 -6.49
N PHE A 249 -12.01 1.35 -7.27
CA PHE A 249 -12.73 2.50 -6.75
C PHE A 249 -14.14 2.09 -6.29
N GLY A 250 -14.50 2.47 -5.06
CA GLY A 250 -15.80 2.17 -4.46
C GLY A 250 -16.64 3.41 -4.18
N THR A 251 -16.23 4.60 -4.63
CA THR A 251 -17.02 5.84 -4.48
C THR A 251 -17.37 6.48 -5.82
N PRO A 252 -18.47 7.25 -5.89
CA PRO A 252 -18.95 7.79 -7.17
C PRO A 252 -18.03 8.78 -7.89
N PRO A 253 -17.37 9.75 -7.25
CA PRO A 253 -16.57 10.73 -7.99
C PRO A 253 -15.37 10.08 -8.68
N VAL A 254 -15.19 10.38 -9.96
CA VAL A 254 -13.99 10.04 -10.74
C VAL A 254 -13.54 11.25 -11.56
N ASN A 255 -12.24 11.46 -11.65
CA ASN A 255 -11.59 12.45 -12.50
C ASN A 255 -10.85 11.76 -13.65
N GLU A 256 -10.61 12.50 -14.74
CA GLU A 256 -9.72 12.04 -15.79
C GLU A 256 -8.32 11.73 -15.22
N GLY A 257 -7.82 10.53 -15.50
CA GLY A 257 -6.53 10.05 -15.01
C GLY A 257 -6.58 9.33 -13.65
N ASP A 258 -7.73 9.22 -12.99
CA ASP A 258 -7.86 8.41 -11.77
C ASP A 258 -7.63 6.92 -12.08
N ASN A 259 -6.86 6.22 -11.24
CA ASN A 259 -6.59 4.79 -11.37
C ASN A 259 -7.74 3.97 -10.76
N LEU A 260 -8.77 3.69 -11.55
CA LEU A 260 -10.00 3.04 -11.10
C LEU A 260 -9.81 1.60 -10.65
N VAL A 261 -8.96 0.85 -11.35
CA VAL A 261 -8.84 -0.60 -11.17
C VAL A 261 -7.40 -1.04 -11.28
N VAL A 262 -6.97 -1.92 -10.39
CA VAL A 262 -5.72 -2.67 -10.52
C VAL A 262 -6.02 -4.16 -10.54
N ILE A 263 -5.55 -4.85 -11.58
CA ILE A 263 -5.69 -6.30 -11.75
C ILE A 263 -4.30 -6.93 -11.65
N GLY A 264 -4.10 -7.82 -10.69
CA GLY A 264 -2.94 -8.69 -10.62
C GLY A 264 -3.06 -9.82 -11.63
N LYS A 265 -2.19 -9.84 -12.64
CA LYS A 265 -2.23 -10.90 -13.65
C LYS A 265 -1.69 -12.17 -13.02
N VAL A 266 -2.46 -13.25 -13.12
CA VAL A 266 -2.01 -14.58 -12.73
C VAL A 266 -1.58 -15.28 -14.02
N ALA A 267 -0.36 -15.81 -14.04
CA ALA A 267 0.13 -16.54 -15.20
C ALA A 267 -0.81 -17.71 -15.53
N GLN A 268 -1.13 -17.89 -16.82
CA GLN A 268 -1.80 -19.09 -17.31
C GLN A 268 -0.85 -20.29 -17.32
#